data_AF-A0A212PHD3-F1
#
_entry.id   AF-A0A212PHD3-F1
#
_cell.length_a   1.000
_cell.length_b   1.000
_cell.length_c   1.000
_cell.angle_alpha   90.00
_cell.angle_beta   90.00
_cell.angle_gamma   90.00
#
_symmetry.space_group_name_H-M   'P 1'
#
loop_
_entity.id
_entity.type
_entity.pdbx_description
1 polymer ?
#
loop_
_entity_poly.entity_id
_entity_poly.type
_entity_poly.pdbx_seq_one_letter_code
_entity_poly.pdbx_strand_id
1 'polypeptide(L)'
;MTYLTNDIFDQGVYFDLRTSRPRRRNGGTELLCHGLLGNGVSEVPVTVTRWRDCVDIEFGSGELFSFVEERTIRRMLGEMVQELVLENERAAA
;
A
#
# COMPACT_ATOMS: atom_id res chain seq x y z
N MET A 1 9.41 -4.50 -2.43
CA MET A 1 8.58 -5.23 -3.40
C MET A 1 7.97 -6.44 -2.73
N THR A 2 6.65 -6.43 -2.54
CA THR A 2 5.87 -7.52 -1.94
C THR A 2 4.99 -8.13 -3.02
N TYR A 3 4.96 -9.46 -3.14
CA TYR A 3 4.13 -10.18 -4.10
C TYR A 3 2.96 -10.83 -3.38
N LEU A 4 1.74 -10.64 -3.89
CA LEU A 4 0.53 -11.29 -3.40
C LEU A 4 -0.09 -12.10 -4.54
N THR A 5 -0.12 -13.42 -4.40
CA THR A 5 -0.78 -14.31 -5.35
C THR A 5 -2.21 -14.58 -4.88
N ASN A 6 -3.17 -14.47 -5.79
CA ASN A 6 -4.52 -14.99 -5.54
C ASN A 6 -4.65 -16.36 -6.19
N ASP A 7 -4.65 -17.41 -5.38
CA ASP A 7 -4.73 -18.82 -5.83
C ASP A 7 -6.03 -19.13 -6.59
N ILE A 8 -7.06 -18.28 -6.49
CA ILE A 8 -8.35 -18.46 -7.17
C ILE A 8 -8.26 -18.04 -8.65
N PHE A 9 -7.36 -17.11 -9.01
CA PHE A 9 -7.30 -16.54 -10.36
C PHE A 9 -5.95 -16.70 -11.06
N ASP A 10 -4.96 -17.32 -10.42
CA ASP A 10 -3.60 -17.51 -10.93
C ASP A 10 -2.94 -16.17 -11.37
N GLN A 11 -3.39 -15.07 -10.77
CA GLN A 11 -2.88 -13.72 -11.01
C GLN A 11 -2.20 -13.21 -9.74
N GLY A 12 -0.91 -12.91 -9.88
CA GLY A 12 -0.12 -12.25 -8.85
C GLY A 12 -0.25 -10.73 -8.98
N VAL A 13 -0.61 -10.07 -7.90
CA VAL A 13 -0.52 -8.62 -7.76
C VAL A 13 0.70 -8.30 -6.92
N TYR A 14 1.62 -7.47 -7.41
CA TYR A 14 2.73 -6.96 -6.62
C TYR A 14 2.49 -5.51 -6.20
N PHE A 15 3.11 -5.19 -5.08
CA PHE A 15 3.13 -3.87 -4.47
C PHE A 15 4.58 -3.45 -4.34
N ASP A 16 4.97 -2.42 -5.08
CA ASP A 16 6.25 -1.74 -4.87
C ASP A 16 6.02 -0.39 -4.20
N LEU A 17 5.84 -0.40 -2.88
CA LEU A 17 5.73 0.83 -2.10
C LEU A 17 7.11 1.29 -1.62
N ARG A 18 7.39 2.57 -1.82
CA ARG A 18 8.50 3.30 -1.22
C ARG A 18 7.97 4.20 -0.13
N THR A 19 8.41 3.93 1.09
CA THR A 19 8.09 4.74 2.27
C THR A 19 8.89 6.03 2.20
N SER A 20 8.20 7.17 2.23
CA SER A 20 8.85 8.45 2.49
C SER A 20 9.07 8.63 4.00
N ARG A 21 10.10 9.40 4.39
CA ARG A 21 10.41 9.59 5.82
C ARG A 21 9.17 10.09 6.55
N PRO A 22 8.86 9.54 7.75
CA PRO A 22 7.71 9.96 8.52
C PRO A 22 7.76 11.48 8.75
N ARG A 23 6.70 12.18 8.36
CA ARG A 23 6.59 13.62 8.57
C ARG A 23 5.78 13.87 9.84
N ARG A 24 6.31 14.73 10.71
CA ARG A 24 5.54 15.24 11.85
C ARG A 24 4.63 16.35 11.35
N ARG A 25 3.34 16.05 11.24
CA ARG A 25 2.28 17.04 10.99
C ARG A 25 1.47 17.17 12.29
N ASN A 26 0.75 18.27 12.53
CA ASN A 26 -0.12 18.57 13.69
C ASN A 26 -0.25 17.47 14.79
N GLY A 27 0.76 17.31 15.65
CA GLY A 27 0.69 16.42 16.82
C GLY A 27 0.57 14.92 16.50
N GLY A 28 1.14 14.44 15.39
CA GLY A 28 1.18 13.02 15.02
C GLY A 28 2.19 12.70 13.93
N THR A 29 2.41 11.41 13.70
CA THR A 29 3.29 10.89 12.65
C THR A 29 2.46 10.58 11.40
N GLU A 30 2.73 11.30 10.32
CA GLU A 30 2.18 11.02 8.99
C GLU A 30 3.18 10.10 8.26
N LEU A 31 2.70 8.94 7.83
CA LEU A 31 3.46 8.06 6.94
C LEU A 31 2.88 8.21 5.54
N LEU A 32 3.73 8.50 4.58
CA LEU A 32 3.35 8.62 3.19
C LEU A 32 4.14 7.60 2.39
N CYS A 33 3.44 6.70 1.72
CA CYS A 33 3.99 5.67 0.85
C CYS A 33 3.53 5.95 -0.58
N HIS A 34 4.46 5.89 -1.53
CA HIS A 34 4.15 5.97 -2.96
C HIS A 34 4.67 4.71 -3.65
N GLY A 35 3.93 4.22 -4.62
CA GLY A 35 4.34 3.00 -5.29
C GLY A 35 3.53 2.64 -6.51
N LEU A 36 3.73 1.40 -6.95
CA LEU A 36 3.03 0.79 -8.05
C LEU A 36 2.31 -0.47 -7.57
N LEU A 37 1.07 -0.58 -8.03
CA LEU A 37 0.25 -1.78 -7.95
C LEU A 37 0.25 -2.41 -9.34
N GLY A 38 0.81 -3.61 -9.50
CA GLY A 38 0.93 -4.24 -10.81
C GLY A 38 0.60 -5.72 -10.81
N ASN A 39 0.24 -6.27 -11.96
CA ASN A 39 0.10 -7.72 -12.16
C ASN A 39 1.01 -8.26 -13.28
N GLY A 40 2.02 -7.47 -13.68
CA GLY A 40 2.93 -7.77 -14.78
C GLY A 40 2.40 -7.39 -16.17
N VAL A 41 1.14 -6.98 -16.28
CA VAL A 41 0.53 -6.50 -17.54
C VAL A 41 0.09 -5.03 -17.40
N SER A 42 -0.59 -4.71 -16.31
CA SER A 42 -1.02 -3.34 -15.99
C SER A 42 -0.37 -2.88 -14.70
N GLU A 43 -0.01 -1.60 -14.65
CA GLU A 43 0.49 -0.94 -13.44
C GLU A 43 -0.35 0.30 -13.14
N VAL A 44 -0.74 0.45 -11.88
CA VAL A 44 -1.51 1.59 -11.38
C VAL A 44 -0.69 2.26 -10.29
N PRO A 45 -0.39 3.57 -10.40
CA PRO A 45 0.23 4.32 -9.31
C PRO A 45 -0.65 4.26 -8.06
N VAL A 46 -0.03 4.08 -6.90
CA VAL A 46 -0.75 4.09 -5.63
C VAL A 46 -0.05 5.02 -4.63
N THR A 47 -0.86 5.82 -3.95
CA THR A 47 -0.42 6.63 -2.82
C THR A 47 -1.17 6.16 -1.58
N VAL A 48 -0.44 5.82 -0.52
CA VAL A 48 -1.02 5.45 0.76
C VAL A 48 -0.57 6.45 1.82
N THR A 49 -1.53 7.08 2.46
CA THR A 49 -1.30 8.03 3.55
C THR A 49 -1.85 7.43 4.83
N ARG A 50 -0.99 7.25 5.83
CA ARG A 50 -1.41 6.87 7.18
C ARG A 50 -1.30 8.07 8.11
N TRP A 51 -2.39 8.34 8.81
CA TRP A 51 -2.46 9.35 9.85
C TRP A 51 -3.12 8.77 11.10
N ARG A 52 -2.35 8.65 12.19
CA ARG A 52 -2.80 7.98 13.43
C ARG A 52 -3.38 6.59 13.12
N ASP A 53 -4.70 6.42 13.27
CA ASP A 53 -5.43 5.17 13.05
C ASP A 53 -6.15 5.12 11.69
N CYS A 54 -6.04 6.18 10.89
CA CYS A 54 -6.63 6.26 9.56
C CYS A 54 -5.61 5.91 8.48
N VAL A 55 -6.00 5.06 7.53
CA VAL A 55 -5.25 4.79 6.31
C VAL A 55 -6.11 5.24 5.13
N ASP A 56 -5.59 6.18 4.36
CA ASP A 56 -6.17 6.64 3.12
C ASP A 56 -5.36 6.11 1.93
N ILE A 57 -6.06 5.66 0.89
CA ILE A 57 -5.47 4.99 -0.27
C ILE A 57 -6.04 5.63 -1.52
N GLU A 58 -5.15 6.18 -2.34
CA GLU A 58 -5.47 6.80 -3.61
C GLU A 58 -4.83 5.98 -4.74
N PHE A 59 -5.67 5.52 -5.67
CA PHE A 59 -5.23 4.90 -6.91
C PHE A 59 -5.16 5.99 -7.98
N GLY A 60 -4.05 6.01 -8.72
CA GLY A 60 -3.88 6.90 -9.86
C GLY A 60 -4.77 6.52 -11.05
N SER A 61 -4.55 7.21 -12.17
CA SER A 61 -5.27 6.92 -13.41
C SER A 61 -4.91 5.53 -13.95
N GLY A 62 -5.91 4.67 -14.10
CA GLY A 62 -5.79 3.32 -14.66
C GLY A 62 -6.97 2.45 -14.23
N GLU A 63 -7.30 1.42 -15.02
CA GLU A 63 -8.27 0.41 -14.58
C GLU A 63 -7.62 -0.54 -13.58
N LEU A 64 -8.28 -0.75 -12.44
CA LEU A 64 -7.92 -1.80 -11.50
C LEU A 64 -8.26 -3.17 -12.09
N PHE A 65 -7.49 -4.18 -11.73
CA PHE A 65 -7.58 -5.52 -12.32
C PHE A 65 -9.00 -6.09 -12.25
N SER A 66 -9.50 -6.61 -13.36
CA SER A 66 -10.89 -7.07 -13.52
C SER A 66 -11.32 -8.21 -12.59
N PHE A 67 -10.37 -8.82 -11.86
CA PHE A 67 -10.57 -9.99 -11.01
C PHE A 67 -10.23 -9.76 -9.53
N VAL A 68 -9.80 -8.55 -9.17
CA VAL A 68 -9.51 -8.20 -7.78
C VAL A 68 -10.35 -6.99 -7.41
N GLU A 69 -11.29 -7.20 -6.48
CA GLU A 69 -12.10 -6.11 -5.96
C GLU A 69 -11.20 -5.04 -5.32
N GLU A 70 -11.45 -3.77 -5.64
CA GLU A 70 -10.74 -2.63 -5.05
C GLU A 70 -10.73 -2.68 -3.51
N ARG A 71 -11.83 -3.14 -2.90
CA ARG A 71 -11.95 -3.32 -1.46
C ARG A 71 -10.89 -4.29 -0.90
N THR A 72 -10.61 -5.37 -1.62
CA THR A 72 -9.58 -6.35 -1.24
C THR A 72 -8.20 -5.72 -1.31
N ILE A 73 -7.92 -4.97 -2.38
CA ILE A 73 -6.65 -4.25 -2.57
C ILE A 73 -6.44 -3.23 -1.45
N ARG A 74 -7.48 -2.44 -1.13
CA ARG A 74 -7.43 -1.46 -0.04
C ARG A 74 -7.17 -2.11 1.32
N ARG A 75 -7.82 -3.25 1.61
CA ARG A 75 -7.58 -3.99 2.86
C ARG A 75 -6.13 -4.47 2.95
N MET A 76 -5.62 -5.10 1.89
CA MET A 76 -4.24 -5.62 1.85
C MET A 76 -3.19 -4.50 1.98
N LEU A 77 -3.38 -3.39 1.28
CA LEU A 77 -2.52 -2.20 1.42
C LEU A 77 -2.54 -1.63 2.84
N GLY A 78 -3.71 -1.60 3.46
CA GLY A 78 -3.87 -1.15 4.84
C GLY A 78 -3.09 -2.03 5.83
N GLU A 79 -3.20 -3.35 5.70
CA GLU A 79 -2.47 -4.32 6.53
C GLU A 79 -0.96 -4.18 6.35
N MET A 80 -0.47 -4.14 5.10
CA MET A 80 0.96 -3.99 4.80
C MET A 80 1.55 -2.68 5.34
N VAL A 81 0.81 -1.58 5.29
CA VAL A 81 1.28 -0.30 5.84
C VAL A 81 1.33 -0.31 7.36
N GLN A 82 0.43 -1.02 8.05
CA GLN A 82 0.52 -1.19 9.51
C GLN A 82 1.76 -2.00 9.90
N GLU A 83 2.07 -3.07 9.15
CA GLU A 83 3.30 -3.86 9.37
C GLU A 83 4.57 -3.00 9.17
N LEU A 84 4.64 -2.22 8.08
CA LEU A 84 5.75 -1.31 7.82
C LEU A 84 5.97 -0.27 8.93
N VAL A 85 4.90 0.21 9.57
CA VAL A 85 5.01 1.12 10.72
C VAL A 85 5.63 0.41 11.91
N LEU A 86 5.11 -0.78 12.26
CA LEU A 86 5.60 -1.56 13.39
C LEU A 86 7.09 -1.92 13.23
N GLU A 87 7.52 -2.24 12.01
CA GLU A 87 8.93 -2.50 11.70
C GLU A 87 9.81 -1.25 11.89
N ASN A 88 9.35 -0.09 11.41
CA ASN A 88 10.09 1.16 11.57
C ASN A 88 10.18 1.61 13.05
N GLU A 89 9.11 1.41 13.83
CA GLU A 89 9.12 1.70 15.27
C GLU A 89 10.08 0.77 16.02
N ARG A 90 10.14 -0.52 15.65
CA ARG A 90 11.11 -1.47 16.21
C ARG A 90 12.55 -1.15 15.84
N ALA A 91 12.80 -0.71 14.61
CA ALA A 91 14.14 -0.35 14.15
C ALA A 91 14.68 0.96 14.78
N ALA A 92 13.78 1.79 15.31
CA ALA A 92 14.11 3.06 15.96
C ALA A 92 14.28 2.97 17.49
N ALA A 93 13.99 1.81 18.09
CA ALA A 93 14.11 1.53 19.52
C ALA A 93 15.44 0.82 19.86
#